data_AF-A0A963PR84-F1
#
_entry.id   AF-A0A963PR84-F1
#
_cell.length_a   1.000
_cell.length_b   1.000
_cell.length_c   1.000
_cell.angle_alpha   90.00
_cell.angle_beta   90.00
_cell.angle_gamma   90.00
#
_symmetry.space_group_name_H-M   'P 1'
#
loop_
_entity.id
_entity.type
_entity.pdbx_description
1 polymer ?
#
loop_
_entity_poly.entity_id
_entity_poly.type
_entity_poly.pdbx_seq_one_letter_code
_entity_poly.pdbx_strand_id
1 'polypeptide(L)'
;MTGTPKPIDISPRLERIAELARQMPHEALRTLAHHIDIDLLREAYRRTRKSGAPGVDGRTAAEYAQNLDANLVSLLDRFKTGSYRAPPVRRAHIPKGGGKTRPIGIPTIEDKILQRAVAMVLEAV
;
A
#
# COMPACT_ATOMS: atom_id res chain seq x y z
N MET A 1 -11.91 13.10 -28.95
CA MET A 1 -12.55 12.06 -28.11
C MET A 1 -11.49 11.04 -27.74
N THR A 2 -10.73 11.29 -26.68
CA THR A 2 -9.69 10.38 -26.20
C THR A 2 -10.35 9.34 -25.29
N GLY A 3 -10.37 8.08 -25.74
CA GLY A 3 -10.95 6.98 -24.98
C GLY A 3 -10.32 6.87 -23.61
N THR A 4 -11.15 6.86 -22.57
CA THR A 4 -10.74 6.53 -21.21
C THR A 4 -10.06 5.15 -21.24
N PRO A 5 -8.80 5.01 -20.81
CA PRO A 5 -8.17 3.71 -20.74
C PRO A 5 -9.02 2.80 -19.85
N LYS A 6 -9.37 1.60 -20.36
CA LYS A 6 -10.06 0.58 -19.57
C LYS A 6 -9.24 0.32 -18.30
N PRO A 7 -9.88 0.15 -17.14
CA PRO A 7 -9.18 -0.26 -15.93
C PRO A 7 -8.38 -1.52 -16.22
N ILE A 8 -7.06 -1.47 -15.99
CA ILE A 8 -6.21 -2.66 -16.06
C ILE A 8 -6.70 -3.59 -14.96
N ASP A 9 -7.16 -4.77 -15.37
CA ASP A 9 -7.65 -5.76 -14.43
C ASP A 9 -6.46 -6.27 -13.60
N ILE A 10 -6.51 -6.03 -12.29
CA ILE A 10 -5.47 -6.44 -11.34
C ILE A 10 -5.70 -7.91 -10.94
N SER A 11 -6.93 -8.41 -11.11
CA SER A 11 -7.35 -9.77 -10.78
C SER A 11 -6.47 -10.85 -11.40
N PRO A 12 -6.13 -10.81 -12.72
CA PRO A 12 -5.36 -11.87 -13.38
C PRO A 12 -3.97 -12.07 -12.79
N ARG A 13 -3.37 -11.01 -12.21
CA ARG A 13 -2.02 -11.11 -11.64
C ARG A 13 -2.03 -11.68 -10.24
N LEU A 14 -2.96 -11.23 -9.38
CA LEU A 14 -3.11 -11.81 -8.05
C LEU A 14 -3.59 -13.26 -8.14
N GLU A 15 -4.48 -13.56 -9.09
CA GLU A 15 -4.89 -14.94 -9.43
C GLU A 15 -3.70 -15.80 -9.83
N ARG A 16 -2.75 -15.27 -10.62
CA ARG A 16 -1.55 -16.01 -10.98
C ARG A 16 -0.66 -16.33 -9.77
N ILE A 17 -0.56 -15.43 -8.79
CA ILE A 17 0.15 -15.70 -7.54
C ILE A 17 -0.56 -16.82 -6.77
N ALA A 18 -1.89 -16.73 -6.64
CA ALA A 18 -2.69 -17.75 -5.98
C ALA A 18 -2.63 -19.11 -6.67
N GLU A 19 -2.56 -19.13 -8.00
CA GLU A 19 -2.40 -20.34 -8.79
C GLU A 19 -1.03 -20.99 -8.53
N LEU A 20 0.05 -20.21 -8.54
CA LEU A 20 1.39 -20.70 -8.23
C LEU A 20 1.50 -21.21 -6.79
N ALA A 21 0.89 -20.51 -5.83
CA ALA A 21 0.84 -20.94 -4.44
C ALA A 21 0.11 -22.29 -4.28
N ARG A 22 -1.01 -22.49 -4.99
CA ARG A 22 -1.75 -23.75 -5.02
C ARG A 22 -0.97 -24.90 -5.67
N GLN A 23 -0.20 -24.62 -6.72
CA GLN A 23 0.59 -25.63 -7.44
C GLN A 23 1.86 -26.04 -6.67
N MET A 24 2.39 -25.19 -5.80
CA MET A 24 3.64 -25.43 -5.07
C MET A 24 3.45 -25.25 -3.54
N PRO A 25 2.60 -26.05 -2.88
CA PRO A 25 2.20 -25.82 -1.48
C PRO A 25 3.33 -26.00 -0.46
N HIS A 26 4.45 -26.61 -0.86
CA HIS A 26 5.62 -26.86 -0.01
C HIS A 26 6.84 -26.03 -0.43
N GLU A 27 6.70 -25.11 -1.38
CA GLU A 27 7.77 -24.23 -1.83
C GLU A 27 7.50 -22.77 -1.44
N ALA A 28 8.56 -22.05 -1.09
CA ALA A 28 8.46 -20.63 -0.80
C ALA A 28 8.43 -19.81 -2.10
N LEU A 29 7.41 -18.96 -2.26
CA LEU A 29 7.42 -17.90 -3.28
C LEU A 29 8.42 -16.82 -2.88
N ARG A 30 9.63 -16.88 -3.45
CA ARG A 30 10.76 -16.02 -3.07
C ARG A 30 10.73 -14.62 -3.66
N THR A 31 9.97 -14.40 -4.73
CA THR A 31 9.96 -13.13 -5.45
C THR A 31 8.54 -12.58 -5.55
N LEU A 32 8.09 -11.84 -4.53
CA LEU A 32 6.75 -11.22 -4.55
C LEU A 32 6.78 -9.72 -4.90
N ALA A 33 7.90 -9.05 -4.60
CA ALA A 33 8.07 -7.61 -4.81
C ALA A 33 7.92 -7.19 -6.29
N HIS A 34 8.20 -8.08 -7.25
CA HIS A 34 8.09 -7.76 -8.67
C HIS A 34 6.63 -7.58 -9.14
N HIS A 35 5.66 -8.16 -8.42
CA HIS A 35 4.23 -8.03 -8.73
C HIS A 35 3.63 -6.67 -8.33
N ILE A 36 4.31 -5.93 -7.46
CA ILE A 36 3.91 -4.56 -7.09
C ILE A 36 4.31 -3.61 -8.21
N ASP A 37 3.34 -3.08 -8.95
CA ASP A 37 3.55 -2.10 -10.01
C ASP A 37 2.66 -0.87 -9.81
N ILE A 38 2.65 0.03 -10.80
CA ILE A 38 1.91 1.28 -10.69
C ILE A 38 0.41 1.06 -10.55
N ASP A 39 -0.15 0.07 -11.22
CA ASP A 39 -1.58 -0.21 -11.16
C ASP A 39 -1.96 -0.84 -9.82
N LEU A 40 -1.14 -1.76 -9.29
CA LEU A 40 -1.35 -2.29 -7.95
C LEU A 40 -1.24 -1.19 -6.89
N LEU A 41 -0.32 -0.23 -7.03
CA LEU A 41 -0.21 0.92 -6.13
C LEU A 41 -1.42 1.86 -6.23
N ARG A 42 -1.97 2.07 -7.44
CA ARG A 42 -3.24 2.82 -7.62
C ARG A 42 -4.40 2.12 -6.94
N GLU A 43 -4.49 0.80 -7.07
CA GLU A 43 -5.51 0.00 -6.40
C GLU A 43 -5.34 0.00 -4.88
N ALA A 44 -4.10 -0.10 -4.40
CA ALA A 44 -3.78 0.02 -2.98
C ALA A 44 -4.17 1.40 -2.43
N TYR A 45 -3.91 2.47 -3.18
CA TYR A 45 -4.41 3.80 -2.86
C TYR A 45 -5.94 3.84 -2.82
N ARG A 46 -6.63 3.26 -3.82
CA ARG A 46 -8.10 3.17 -3.85
C ARG A 46 -8.68 2.42 -2.65
N ARG A 47 -8.01 1.37 -2.15
CA ARG A 47 -8.43 0.61 -0.95
C ARG A 47 -8.00 1.21 0.38
N THR A 48 -7.00 2.10 0.39
CA THR A 48 -6.52 2.75 1.62
C THR A 48 -7.60 3.69 2.19
N ARG A 49 -7.76 3.78 3.52
CA ARG A 49 -8.75 4.69 4.12
C ARG A 49 -8.27 6.15 4.04
N LYS A 50 -9.11 7.05 3.49
CA LYS A 50 -8.77 8.47 3.24
C LYS A 50 -9.01 9.37 4.46
N SER A 51 -9.95 9.00 5.33
CA SER A 51 -10.33 9.75 6.53
C SER A 51 -9.42 9.49 7.75
N GLY A 52 -8.28 8.81 7.55
CA GLY A 52 -7.32 8.59 8.62
C GLY A 52 -6.51 9.84 8.93
N ALA A 53 -6.12 10.01 10.20
CA ALA A 53 -5.23 11.10 10.60
C ALA A 53 -3.87 11.00 9.86
N PRO A 54 -3.22 12.15 9.60
CA PRO A 54 -1.92 12.18 8.92
C PRO A 54 -0.82 11.58 9.80
N GLY A 55 0.25 11.13 9.14
CA GLY A 55 1.44 10.56 9.80
C GLY A 55 2.32 11.64 10.41
N VAL A 56 3.62 11.35 10.54
CA VAL A 56 4.61 12.32 11.05
C VAL A 56 4.87 13.48 10.10
N ASP A 57 4.58 13.29 8.80
CA ASP A 57 4.73 14.26 7.73
C ASP A 57 3.58 15.28 7.65
N GLY A 58 2.51 15.10 8.45
CA GLY A 58 1.34 15.98 8.45
C GLY A 58 0.47 15.90 7.20
N ARG A 59 0.90 15.19 6.15
CA ARG A 59 0.23 15.13 4.85
C ARG A 59 -1.03 14.26 4.91
N THR A 60 -2.16 14.85 4.52
CA THR A 60 -3.45 14.17 4.40
C THR A 60 -3.56 13.39 3.09
N ALA A 61 -4.56 12.50 3.00
CA ALA A 61 -4.85 11.79 1.76
C ALA A 61 -5.25 12.74 0.62
N ALA A 62 -5.92 13.86 0.93
CA ALA A 62 -6.31 14.86 -0.07
C ALA A 62 -5.09 15.59 -0.65
N GLU A 63 -4.16 16.04 0.20
CA GLU A 63 -2.91 16.68 -0.25
C GLU A 63 -1.99 15.70 -1.01
N TYR A 64 -2.03 14.42 -0.65
CA TYR A 64 -1.34 13.39 -1.43
C TYR A 64 -1.97 13.19 -2.81
N ALA A 65 -3.30 13.23 -2.90
CA ALA A 65 -4.03 13.03 -4.13
C ALA A 65 -3.80 14.12 -5.19
N GLN A 66 -3.41 15.34 -4.77
CA GLN A 66 -3.17 16.47 -5.69
C GLN A 66 -2.14 16.13 -6.78
N ASN A 67 -1.12 15.31 -6.45
CA ASN A 67 -0.10 14.85 -7.38
C ASN A 67 -0.02 13.31 -7.38
N LEU A 68 -1.18 12.64 -7.35
CA LEU A 68 -1.28 11.20 -7.09
C LEU A 68 -0.33 10.37 -7.98
N ASP A 69 -0.44 10.48 -9.30
CA ASP A 69 0.36 9.65 -10.22
C ASP A 69 1.86 9.88 -10.05
N ALA A 70 2.31 11.13 -9.95
CA ALA A 70 3.72 11.45 -9.73
C ALA A 70 4.23 10.88 -8.40
N ASN A 71 3.44 10.98 -7.32
CA ASN A 71 3.82 10.40 -6.04
C ASN A 71 3.91 8.87 -6.12
N LEU A 72 2.95 8.20 -6.78
CA LEU A 72 2.96 6.75 -6.93
C LEU A 72 4.12 6.25 -7.81
N VAL A 73 4.46 6.97 -8.88
CA VAL A 73 5.63 6.65 -9.70
C VAL A 73 6.92 6.78 -8.89
N SER A 74 7.08 7.87 -8.14
CA SER A 74 8.24 8.07 -7.25
C SER A 74 8.31 7.00 -6.14
N LEU A 75 7.18 6.64 -5.55
CA LEU A 75 7.10 5.56 -4.56
C LEU A 75 7.51 4.22 -5.16
N LEU A 76 7.01 3.90 -6.35
CA LEU A 76 7.34 2.65 -7.05
C LEU A 76 8.83 2.57 -7.36
N ASP A 77 9.41 3.63 -7.91
CA ASP A 77 10.83 3.69 -8.22
C ASP A 77 11.70 3.47 -6.97
N ARG A 78 11.40 4.21 -5.89
CA ARG A 78 12.11 4.02 -4.61
C ARG A 78 11.94 2.63 -4.04
N PHE A 79 10.76 2.03 -4.15
CA PHE A 79 10.50 0.67 -3.71
C PHE A 79 11.31 -0.35 -4.51
N LYS A 80 11.30 -0.25 -5.85
CA LYS A 80 11.99 -1.18 -6.76
C LYS A 80 13.51 -1.09 -6.66
N THR A 81 14.03 0.11 -6.44
CA THR A 81 15.47 0.35 -6.26
C THR A 81 15.97 0.02 -4.85
N GLY A 82 15.08 -0.30 -3.90
CA GLY A 82 15.43 -0.52 -2.50
C GLY A 82 15.83 0.76 -1.73
N SER A 83 15.64 1.93 -2.35
CA SER A 83 15.96 3.24 -1.77
C SER A 83 14.81 3.79 -0.92
N TYR A 84 13.61 3.18 -0.95
CA TYR A 84 12.52 3.52 -0.05
C TYR A 84 12.95 3.34 1.41
N ARG A 85 12.66 4.35 2.23
CA ARG A 85 12.86 4.34 3.68
C ARG A 85 11.53 4.71 4.32
N ALA A 86 10.93 3.77 5.03
CA ALA A 86 9.67 3.98 5.71
C ALA A 86 9.83 5.12 6.73
N PRO A 87 8.98 6.17 6.69
CA PRO A 87 9.03 7.24 7.68
C PRO A 87 8.70 6.70 9.08
N PRO A 88 9.17 7.38 10.16
CA PRO A 88 8.74 7.07 11.51
C PRO A 88 7.22 7.08 11.64
N VAL A 89 6.68 6.15 12.42
CA VAL A 89 5.23 6.06 12.67
C VAL A 89 4.83 7.02 13.79
N ARG A 90 3.85 7.89 13.55
CA ARG A 90 3.40 8.86 14.56
C ARG A 90 2.63 8.15 15.65
N ARG A 91 2.96 8.39 16.93
CA ARG A 91 2.22 7.81 18.06
C ARG A 91 1.02 8.68 18.43
N ALA A 92 -0.14 8.06 18.60
CA ALA A 92 -1.31 8.68 19.21
C ALA A 92 -1.86 7.80 20.34
N HIS A 93 -2.43 8.41 21.37
CA HIS A 93 -2.97 7.70 22.53
C HIS A 93 -4.49 7.79 22.49
N ILE A 94 -5.16 6.64 22.34
CA ILE A 94 -6.61 6.55 22.41
C ILE A 94 -7.00 6.18 23.85
N PRO A 95 -7.93 6.90 24.50
CA PRO A 95 -8.39 6.53 25.84
C PRO A 95 -8.90 5.10 25.91
N LYS A 96 -8.52 4.40 26.97
CA LYS A 96 -9.12 3.16 27.45
C LYS A 96 -9.81 3.51 28.77
N GLY A 97 -11.00 2.98 29.04
CA GLY A 97 -11.69 3.23 30.31
C GLY A 97 -10.77 3.02 31.52
N GLY A 98 -10.96 3.82 32.57
CA GLY A 98 -10.16 3.75 33.80
C GLY A 98 -8.78 4.45 33.70
N GLY A 99 -8.67 5.55 32.96
CA GLY A 99 -7.46 6.40 32.92
C GLY A 99 -6.28 5.83 32.13
N LYS A 100 -6.42 4.64 31.54
CA LYS A 100 -5.39 4.02 30.70
C LYS A 100 -5.53 4.53 29.26
N THR A 101 -4.49 4.38 28.45
CA THR A 101 -4.57 4.66 27.01
C THR A 101 -4.03 3.48 26.19
N ARG A 102 -4.46 3.38 24.92
CA ARG A 102 -3.93 2.45 23.93
C ARG A 102 -3.05 3.26 22.96
N PRO A 103 -1.73 3.06 22.95
CA PRO A 103 -0.87 3.69 21.95
C PRO A 103 -1.14 3.06 20.59
N ILE A 104 -1.50 3.87 19.60
CA ILE A 104 -1.62 3.47 18.20
C ILE A 104 -0.53 4.13 17.37
N GLY A 105 -0.10 3.44 16.32
CA GLY A 105 0.78 3.99 15.30
C GLY A 105 -0.02 4.50 14.12
N ILE A 106 0.30 5.71 13.66
CA ILE A 106 -0.31 6.35 12.50
C ILE A 106 0.79 6.55 11.45
N PRO A 107 0.89 5.67 10.44
CA PRO A 107 1.86 5.84 9.35
C PRO A 107 1.47 7.02 8.45
N THR A 108 2.41 7.45 7.60
CA THR A 108 2.13 8.41 6.52
C THR A 108 1.18 7.78 5.50
N ILE A 109 0.53 8.62 4.67
CA ILE A 109 -0.35 8.09 3.63
C ILE A 109 0.42 7.26 2.60
N GLU A 110 1.62 7.68 2.23
CA GLU A 110 2.51 6.95 1.32
C GLU A 110 2.85 5.56 1.85
N ASP A 111 3.20 5.48 3.13
CA ASP A 111 3.52 4.21 3.78
C ASP A 111 2.30 3.29 3.90
N LYS A 112 1.11 3.84 4.19
CA LYS A 112 -0.16 3.08 4.16
C LYS A 112 -0.44 2.47 2.79
N ILE A 113 -0.15 3.19 1.70
CA ILE A 113 -0.36 2.71 0.33
C ILE A 113 0.59 1.54 0.04
N LEU A 114 1.88 1.69 0.34
CA LEU A 114 2.86 0.63 0.10
C LEU A 114 2.57 -0.61 0.95
N GLN A 115 2.27 -0.44 2.24
CA GLN A 115 1.87 -1.54 3.12
C GLN A 115 0.62 -2.26 2.60
N ARG A 116 -0.38 -1.51 2.09
CA ARG A 116 -1.57 -2.10 1.49
C ARG A 116 -1.24 -2.90 0.23
N ALA A 117 -0.37 -2.40 -0.64
CA ALA A 117 0.05 -3.12 -1.84
C ALA A 117 0.78 -4.43 -1.49
N VAL A 118 1.69 -4.39 -0.50
CA VAL A 118 2.35 -5.58 0.04
C VAL A 118 1.34 -6.57 0.61
N ALA A 119 0.40 -6.10 1.43
CA ALA A 119 -0.65 -6.95 2.00
C ALA A 119 -1.49 -7.64 0.92
N MET A 120 -1.90 -6.92 -0.13
CA MET A 120 -2.67 -7.50 -1.23
C MET A 120 -1.93 -8.61 -1.97
N VAL A 121 -0.60 -8.51 -2.10
CA VAL A 121 0.23 -9.56 -2.71
C VAL A 121 0.37 -10.76 -1.78
N LEU A 122 0.55 -10.54 -0.48
CA LEU A 122 0.68 -11.60 0.51
C LEU A 122 -0.64 -12.35 0.77
N GLU A 123 -1.77 -11.65 0.71
CA GLU A 123 -3.13 -12.23 0.84
C GLU A 123 -3.51 -13.11 -0.36
N ALA A 124 -2.77 -13.02 -1.47
CA ALA A 124 -2.97 -13.85 -2.64
C ALA A 124 -2.23 -15.19 -2.57
N VAL A 125 -1.44 -15.45 -1.52
CA VAL A 125 -0.67 -16.69 -1.30
C VAL A 125 -1.47 -17.67 -0.44
#